data_AF-A0A9X4RJK7-F1
#
_entry.id   AF-A0A9X4RJK7-F1
#
_cell.length_a   1.000
_cell.length_b   1.000
_cell.length_c   1.000
_cell.angle_alpha   90.00
_cell.angle_beta   90.00
_cell.angle_gamma   90.00
#
_symmetry.space_group_name_H-M   'P 1'
#
loop_
_entity.id
_entity.type
_entity.pdbx_description
1 polymer ?
#
loop_
_entity_poly.entity_id
_entity_poly.type
_entity_poly.pdbx_seq_one_letter_code
_entity_poly.pdbx_strand_id
1 'polypeptide(L)'
;MTEDIPADLLLRLRPNRCLYKAPAPYRGCGRPRKHGDKFQLANADSWGDPSATFSLEDETVGQVQIQQWSDLHFKKAAQRHFQVIRVTHPHCSGLWLAWVGEQMPSLVQIWRLYLRRFAIDHWNRFAKQRLHWTLPHLLTPQQALRWSDLMPLLSWQLWLARQLVIDSPLPWQKPQTNLSFGRVAQGFAALLVRIGSPACSPKPRGKSLGWKSGRKRSPFPRFPIIKKRVSRPKKVNKDNLNS
;
A
#
# COMPACT_ATOMS: atom_id res chain seq x y z
N MET A 1 -9.82 8.44 4.52
CA MET A 1 -9.04 9.41 3.72
C MET A 1 -9.24 9.27 2.20
N THR A 2 -10.09 8.37 1.71
CA THR A 2 -10.43 8.27 0.27
C THR A 2 -11.94 8.19 0.04
N GLU A 3 -12.76 8.49 1.05
CA GLU A 3 -14.22 8.36 0.93
C GLU A 3 -14.82 9.52 0.11
N ASP A 4 -14.14 10.68 0.08
CA ASP A 4 -14.62 11.92 -0.54
C ASP A 4 -13.92 12.26 -1.87
N ILE A 5 -13.05 11.37 -2.39
CA ILE A 5 -12.37 11.61 -3.67
C ILE A 5 -13.05 10.72 -4.72
N PRO A 6 -13.69 11.31 -5.75
CA PRO A 6 -14.21 10.53 -6.86
C PRO A 6 -13.04 9.88 -7.59
N ALA A 7 -12.90 8.57 -7.45
CA ALA A 7 -11.81 7.81 -8.02
C ALA A 7 -12.28 6.41 -8.41
N ASP A 8 -11.85 5.97 -9.58
CA ASP A 8 -12.00 4.58 -9.97
C ASP A 8 -11.02 3.69 -9.18
N LEU A 9 -11.45 2.47 -8.87
CA LEU A 9 -10.75 1.56 -7.99
C LEU A 9 -10.37 0.29 -8.74
N LEU A 10 -9.07 0.00 -8.75
CA LEU A 10 -8.52 -1.29 -9.15
C LEU A 10 -8.02 -2.05 -7.91
N LEU A 11 -8.73 -3.11 -7.54
CA LEU A 11 -8.55 -3.82 -6.28
C LEU A 11 -8.05 -5.24 -6.52
N ARG A 12 -7.13 -5.73 -5.68
CA ARG A 12 -6.74 -7.14 -5.67
C ARG A 12 -7.75 -7.95 -4.86
N LEU A 13 -8.32 -9.00 -5.45
CA LEU A 13 -9.14 -9.97 -4.76
C LEU A 13 -8.31 -11.14 -4.24
N ARG A 14 -8.71 -11.69 -3.10
CA ARG A 14 -8.12 -12.94 -2.59
C ARG A 14 -8.73 -14.13 -3.34
N PRO A 15 -7.94 -15.14 -3.74
CA PRO A 15 -8.45 -16.29 -4.50
C PRO A 15 -9.56 -17.08 -3.82
N ASN A 16 -9.70 -17.00 -2.50
CA ASN A 16 -10.76 -17.70 -1.76
C ASN A 16 -12.07 -16.89 -1.61
N ARG A 17 -12.24 -15.78 -2.35
CA ARG A 17 -13.49 -15.01 -2.31
C ARG A 17 -14.57 -15.65 -3.17
N CYS A 18 -15.80 -15.45 -2.73
CA CYS A 18 -17.02 -15.87 -3.41
C CYS A 18 -17.86 -14.62 -3.71
N LEU A 19 -18.22 -14.49 -4.99
CA LEU A 19 -19.02 -13.44 -5.58
C LEU A 19 -20.33 -14.04 -6.11
N TYR A 20 -21.22 -13.20 -6.59
CA TYR A 20 -22.53 -13.62 -7.08
C TYR A 20 -22.85 -12.86 -8.36
N LYS A 21 -23.49 -13.55 -9.30
CA LYS A 21 -24.08 -12.94 -10.50
C LYS A 21 -25.41 -12.25 -10.15
N ALA A 22 -25.88 -11.39 -11.02
CA ALA A 22 -27.24 -10.86 -10.94
C ALA A 22 -28.28 -12.01 -10.89
N PRO A 23 -29.35 -11.86 -10.09
CA PRO A 23 -30.42 -12.84 -10.07
C PRO A 23 -31.17 -12.86 -11.40
N ALA A 24 -31.67 -14.02 -11.80
CA ALA A 24 -32.59 -14.14 -12.93
C ALA A 24 -33.85 -13.27 -12.71
N PRO A 25 -34.53 -12.83 -13.79
CA PRO A 25 -35.76 -12.05 -13.70
C PRO A 25 -36.78 -12.71 -12.76
N TYR A 26 -37.43 -11.89 -11.93
CA TYR A 26 -38.39 -12.37 -10.95
C TYR A 26 -39.68 -12.84 -11.63
N ARG A 27 -40.12 -14.08 -11.34
CA ARG A 27 -41.23 -14.75 -12.04
C ARG A 27 -42.46 -15.07 -11.17
N GLY A 28 -42.62 -14.52 -9.95
CA GLY A 28 -43.69 -15.03 -9.06
C GLY A 28 -44.01 -14.26 -7.78
N CYS A 29 -44.30 -15.01 -6.70
CA CYS A 29 -44.81 -14.53 -5.41
C CYS A 29 -43.80 -14.75 -4.27
N GLY A 30 -43.63 -13.76 -3.39
CA GLY A 30 -42.62 -13.73 -2.31
C GLY A 30 -41.51 -12.68 -2.50
N ARG A 31 -40.42 -12.78 -1.75
CA ARG A 31 -39.31 -11.80 -1.86
C ARG A 31 -38.43 -12.11 -3.08
N PRO A 32 -38.12 -11.13 -3.96
CA PRO A 32 -37.18 -11.32 -5.06
C PRO A 32 -35.81 -11.81 -4.57
N ARG A 33 -35.21 -12.74 -5.32
CA ARG A 33 -33.83 -13.20 -5.04
C ARG A 33 -32.87 -12.03 -5.23
N LYS A 34 -31.94 -11.86 -4.29
CA LYS A 34 -30.90 -10.82 -4.37
C LYS A 34 -29.65 -11.25 -5.13
N HIS A 35 -29.47 -12.55 -5.33
CA HIS A 35 -28.25 -13.14 -5.87
C HIS A 35 -28.62 -14.27 -6.83
N GLY A 36 -27.93 -14.33 -7.95
CA GLY A 36 -27.91 -15.48 -8.85
C GLY A 36 -26.85 -16.48 -8.44
N ASP A 37 -26.24 -17.10 -9.44
CA ASP A 37 -25.25 -18.15 -9.24
C ASP A 37 -24.00 -17.65 -8.53
N LYS A 38 -23.38 -18.56 -7.78
CA LYS A 38 -22.12 -18.29 -7.09
C LYS A 38 -20.98 -18.29 -8.09
N PHE A 39 -20.11 -17.30 -7.97
CA PHE A 39 -18.84 -17.20 -8.67
C PHE A 39 -17.71 -17.32 -7.64
N GLN A 40 -17.12 -18.51 -7.52
CA GLN A 40 -16.06 -18.80 -6.56
C GLN A 40 -14.70 -18.70 -7.26
N LEU A 41 -13.88 -17.73 -6.88
CA LEU A 41 -12.57 -17.49 -7.53
C LEU A 41 -11.62 -18.69 -7.43
N ALA A 42 -11.81 -19.57 -6.44
CA ALA A 42 -11.02 -20.78 -6.24
C ALA A 42 -11.53 -22.00 -7.03
N ASN A 43 -12.72 -21.92 -7.64
CA ASN A 43 -13.38 -23.03 -8.31
C ASN A 43 -13.71 -22.66 -9.76
N ALA A 44 -12.92 -23.20 -10.70
CA ALA A 44 -13.02 -22.93 -12.14
C ALA A 44 -14.41 -23.20 -12.73
N ASP A 45 -15.07 -24.26 -12.26
CA ASP A 45 -16.37 -24.70 -12.77
C ASP A 45 -17.48 -23.69 -12.46
N SER A 46 -17.27 -22.79 -11.49
CA SER A 46 -18.25 -21.78 -11.10
C SER A 46 -18.21 -20.50 -11.93
N TRP A 47 -17.18 -20.32 -12.79
CA TRP A 47 -16.98 -19.05 -13.48
C TRP A 47 -17.99 -18.85 -14.61
N GLY A 48 -18.25 -19.92 -15.37
CA GLY A 48 -18.90 -19.85 -16.66
C GLY A 48 -18.07 -19.07 -17.68
N ASP A 49 -18.68 -18.72 -18.81
CA ASP A 49 -17.95 -18.06 -19.89
C ASP A 49 -17.51 -16.64 -19.52
N PRO A 50 -16.25 -16.26 -19.83
CA PRO A 50 -15.79 -14.90 -19.65
C PRO A 50 -16.51 -13.97 -20.65
N SER A 51 -16.85 -12.77 -20.20
CA SER A 51 -17.41 -11.71 -21.03
C SER A 51 -16.40 -11.18 -22.05
N ALA A 52 -15.11 -11.24 -21.73
CA ALA A 52 -14.03 -10.93 -22.65
C ALA A 52 -12.77 -11.72 -22.29
N THR A 53 -11.99 -12.11 -23.31
CA THR A 53 -10.66 -12.71 -23.15
C THR A 53 -9.67 -11.99 -24.05
N PHE A 54 -8.47 -11.78 -23.54
CA PHE A 54 -7.37 -11.13 -24.24
C PHE A 54 -6.05 -11.82 -23.93
N SER A 55 -5.18 -11.95 -24.93
CA SER A 55 -3.84 -12.54 -24.76
C SER A 55 -2.80 -11.61 -25.35
N LEU A 56 -1.64 -11.51 -24.70
CA LEU A 56 -0.50 -10.74 -25.16
C LEU A 56 0.81 -11.39 -24.73
N GLU A 57 1.89 -11.08 -25.44
CA GLU A 57 3.24 -11.39 -25.02
C GLU A 57 3.84 -10.19 -24.28
N ASP A 58 4.28 -10.42 -23.05
CA ASP A 58 4.99 -9.43 -22.24
C ASP A 58 6.47 -9.79 -22.20
N GLU A 59 7.34 -8.84 -22.50
CA GLU A 59 8.80 -9.05 -22.56
C GLU A 59 9.41 -9.57 -21.25
N THR A 60 8.78 -9.27 -20.11
CA THR A 60 9.32 -9.61 -18.79
C THR A 60 8.75 -10.92 -18.26
N VAL A 61 7.44 -11.15 -18.43
CA VAL A 61 6.75 -12.29 -17.81
C VAL A 61 6.28 -13.35 -18.81
N GLY A 62 6.48 -13.14 -20.10
CA GLY A 62 6.07 -14.03 -21.18
C GLY A 62 4.58 -13.88 -21.54
N GLN A 63 3.96 -14.98 -21.97
CA GLN A 63 2.57 -14.99 -22.42
C GLN A 63 1.60 -14.67 -21.26
N VAL A 64 0.81 -13.61 -21.40
CA VAL A 64 -0.19 -13.16 -20.43
C VAL A 64 -1.57 -13.35 -21.02
N GLN A 65 -2.44 -14.05 -20.28
CA GLN A 65 -3.86 -14.19 -20.58
C GLN A 65 -4.69 -13.43 -19.55
N ILE A 66 -5.64 -12.64 -20.04
CA ILE A 66 -6.53 -11.81 -19.24
C ILE A 66 -7.97 -12.18 -19.58
N GLN A 67 -8.73 -12.59 -18.57
CA GLN A 67 -10.14 -12.93 -18.69
C GLN A 67 -10.96 -11.99 -17.83
N GLN A 68 -12.13 -11.60 -18.29
CA GLN A 68 -13.01 -10.68 -17.57
C GLN A 68 -14.43 -11.22 -17.51
N TRP A 69 -15.08 -11.00 -16.37
CA TRP A 69 -16.48 -11.30 -16.10
C TRP A 69 -17.18 -10.05 -15.62
N SER A 70 -18.36 -9.80 -16.21
CA SER A 70 -19.17 -8.65 -15.89
C SER A 70 -20.22 -8.88 -14.82
N ASP A 71 -20.65 -7.78 -14.21
CA ASP A 71 -21.87 -7.71 -13.41
C ASP A 71 -21.87 -8.64 -12.17
N LEU A 72 -20.72 -8.72 -11.49
CA LEU A 72 -20.55 -9.49 -10.25
C LEU A 72 -20.62 -8.58 -9.03
N HIS A 73 -21.11 -9.11 -7.91
CA HIS A 73 -21.18 -8.37 -6.64
C HIS A 73 -20.83 -9.23 -5.42
N PHE A 74 -20.51 -8.56 -4.31
CA PHE A 74 -20.36 -9.24 -3.02
C PHE A 74 -21.71 -9.53 -2.38
N LYS A 75 -21.82 -10.64 -1.64
CA LYS A 75 -23.06 -11.01 -0.90
C LYS A 75 -23.65 -9.87 -0.07
N LYS A 76 -22.79 -9.12 0.64
CA LYS A 76 -23.20 -8.01 1.53
C LYS A 76 -23.43 -6.68 0.80
N ALA A 77 -23.08 -6.59 -0.48
CA ALA A 77 -23.17 -5.36 -1.27
C ALA A 77 -23.79 -5.67 -2.63
N ALA A 78 -24.99 -6.25 -2.62
CA ALA A 78 -25.67 -6.75 -3.82
C ALA A 78 -25.98 -5.67 -4.87
N GLN A 79 -26.01 -4.39 -4.46
CA GLN A 79 -26.28 -3.26 -5.35
C GLN A 79 -25.01 -2.70 -5.99
N ARG A 80 -23.82 -3.14 -5.55
CA ARG A 80 -22.53 -2.66 -6.06
C ARG A 80 -21.93 -3.73 -6.97
N HIS A 81 -22.24 -3.58 -8.25
CA HIS A 81 -21.73 -4.43 -9.32
C HIS A 81 -20.36 -3.96 -9.76
N PHE A 82 -19.51 -4.90 -10.16
CA PHE A 82 -18.16 -4.60 -10.60
C PHE A 82 -17.65 -5.66 -11.57
N GLN A 83 -16.59 -5.29 -12.29
CA GLN A 83 -15.92 -6.17 -13.23
C GLN A 83 -14.88 -6.99 -12.48
N VAL A 84 -14.84 -8.29 -12.74
CA VAL A 84 -13.80 -9.18 -12.20
C VAL A 84 -12.87 -9.58 -13.32
N ILE A 85 -11.58 -9.44 -13.08
CA ILE A 85 -10.54 -9.73 -14.07
C ILE A 85 -9.59 -10.76 -13.48
N ARG A 86 -9.30 -11.80 -14.24
CA ARG A 86 -8.25 -12.78 -13.92
C ARG A 86 -7.09 -12.58 -14.87
N VAL A 87 -5.90 -12.47 -14.31
CA VAL A 87 -4.65 -12.44 -15.07
C VAL A 87 -3.86 -13.70 -14.76
N THR A 88 -3.39 -14.38 -15.80
CA THR A 88 -2.53 -15.56 -15.73
C THR A 88 -1.32 -15.38 -16.65
N HIS A 89 -0.15 -15.76 -16.17
CA HIS A 89 1.10 -15.78 -16.92
C HIS A 89 2.03 -16.88 -16.36
N PRO A 90 3.13 -17.27 -17.01
CA PRO A 90 4.00 -18.38 -16.59
C PRO A 90 4.41 -18.41 -15.12
N HIS A 91 4.54 -17.24 -14.49
CA HIS A 91 4.93 -17.10 -13.07
C HIS A 91 3.77 -16.78 -12.11
N CYS A 92 2.53 -16.70 -12.61
CA CYS A 92 1.34 -16.44 -11.80
C CYS A 92 0.09 -17.15 -12.36
N SER A 93 -0.45 -18.10 -11.60
CA SER A 93 -1.57 -18.94 -12.02
C SER A 93 -2.98 -18.38 -11.72
N GLY A 94 -3.10 -17.12 -11.29
CA GLY A 94 -4.42 -16.51 -11.05
C GLY A 94 -4.41 -15.28 -10.16
N LEU A 95 -3.95 -14.16 -10.71
CA LEU A 95 -4.15 -12.86 -10.11
C LEU A 95 -5.59 -12.39 -10.36
N TRP A 96 -6.35 -12.23 -9.30
CA TRP A 96 -7.73 -11.72 -9.37
C TRP A 96 -7.78 -10.23 -9.05
N LEU A 97 -8.39 -9.46 -9.94
CA LEU A 97 -8.62 -8.03 -9.83
C LEU A 97 -10.11 -7.73 -9.89
N ALA A 98 -10.52 -6.65 -9.23
CA ALA A 98 -11.84 -6.06 -9.38
C ALA A 98 -11.70 -4.61 -9.83
N TRP A 99 -12.49 -4.21 -10.81
CA TRP A 99 -12.61 -2.83 -11.26
C TRP A 99 -13.96 -2.26 -10.86
N VAL A 100 -13.93 -1.14 -10.14
CA VAL A 100 -15.10 -0.36 -9.74
C VAL A 100 -14.88 1.07 -10.21
N GLY A 101 -15.68 1.57 -11.14
CA GLY A 101 -15.47 2.89 -11.71
C GLY A 101 -16.47 3.20 -12.82
N GLU A 102 -16.39 4.41 -13.37
CA GLU A 102 -17.30 4.86 -14.43
C GLU A 102 -16.98 4.19 -15.77
N GLN A 103 -15.75 4.37 -16.27
CA GLN A 103 -15.30 3.80 -17.52
C GLN A 103 -14.11 2.89 -17.30
N MET A 104 -14.28 1.59 -17.59
CA MET A 104 -13.19 0.63 -17.48
C MET A 104 -12.17 0.85 -18.61
N PRO A 105 -10.86 0.97 -18.29
CA PRO A 105 -9.80 0.91 -19.29
C PRO A 105 -9.80 -0.45 -20.02
N SER A 106 -9.03 -0.55 -21.11
CA SER A 106 -8.87 -1.85 -21.77
C SER A 106 -8.21 -2.87 -20.85
N LEU A 107 -8.41 -4.17 -21.09
CA LEU A 107 -7.82 -5.24 -20.29
C LEU A 107 -6.29 -5.14 -20.21
N VAL A 108 -5.65 -4.73 -21.31
CA VAL A 108 -4.20 -4.45 -21.38
C VAL A 108 -3.80 -3.30 -20.46
N GLN A 109 -4.56 -2.20 -20.48
CA GLN A 109 -4.31 -1.05 -19.63
C GLN A 109 -4.47 -1.41 -18.16
N ILE A 110 -5.50 -2.19 -17.79
CA ILE A 110 -5.70 -2.65 -16.41
C ILE A 110 -4.49 -3.47 -15.92
N TRP A 111 -4.00 -4.41 -16.73
CA TRP A 111 -2.81 -5.18 -16.40
C TRP A 111 -1.60 -4.26 -16.14
N ARG A 112 -1.32 -3.34 -17.06
CA ARG A 112 -0.20 -2.39 -16.94
C ARG A 112 -0.37 -1.45 -15.74
N LEU A 113 -1.59 -0.98 -15.46
CA LEU A 113 -1.90 -0.15 -14.30
C LEU A 113 -1.69 -0.93 -13.00
N TYR A 114 -2.09 -2.20 -12.95
CA TYR A 114 -1.89 -3.02 -11.76
C TYR A 114 -0.40 -3.23 -11.47
N LEU A 115 0.44 -3.41 -12.50
CA LEU A 115 1.90 -3.53 -12.33
C LEU A 115 2.52 -2.31 -11.63
N ARG A 116 1.94 -1.11 -11.76
CA ARG A 116 2.40 0.09 -11.03
C ARG A 116 2.27 -0.05 -9.52
N ARG A 117 1.44 -0.96 -9.02
CA ARG A 117 1.31 -1.24 -7.58
C ARG A 117 2.65 -1.62 -6.96
N PHE A 118 3.47 -2.41 -7.66
CA PHE A 118 4.77 -2.83 -7.14
C PHE A 118 5.73 -1.66 -6.94
N ALA A 119 5.59 -0.57 -7.71
CA ALA A 119 6.37 0.65 -7.51
C ALA A 119 6.11 1.26 -6.12
N ILE A 120 4.87 1.22 -5.62
CA ILE A 120 4.51 1.71 -4.29
C ILE A 120 5.14 0.82 -3.20
N ASP A 121 5.08 -0.50 -3.35
CA ASP A 121 5.68 -1.43 -2.39
C ASP A 121 7.22 -1.30 -2.35
N HIS A 122 7.85 -1.14 -3.51
CA HIS A 122 9.28 -0.87 -3.62
C HIS A 122 9.66 0.49 -3.02
N TRP A 123 8.87 1.53 -3.28
CA TRP A 123 9.08 2.84 -2.68
C TRP A 123 8.93 2.79 -1.16
N ASN A 124 7.91 2.10 -0.63
CA ASN A 124 7.73 1.91 0.81
C ASN A 124 8.95 1.21 1.46
N ARG A 125 9.49 0.18 0.80
CA ARG A 125 10.71 -0.49 1.27
C ARG A 125 11.90 0.47 1.25
N PHE A 126 12.07 1.19 0.15
CA PHE A 126 13.14 2.18 -0.02
C PHE A 126 13.07 3.29 1.03
N ALA A 127 11.90 3.90 1.24
CA ALA A 127 11.71 4.96 2.22
C ALA A 127 12.05 4.49 3.66
N LYS A 128 11.61 3.29 4.04
CA LYS A 128 11.91 2.72 5.36
C LYS A 128 13.40 2.39 5.53
N GLN A 129 14.02 1.77 4.53
CA GLN A 129 15.37 1.24 4.64
C GLN A 129 16.45 2.29 4.35
N ARG A 130 16.28 3.10 3.30
CA ARG A 130 17.29 4.05 2.82
C ARG A 130 17.02 5.48 3.25
N LEU A 131 15.76 5.92 3.25
CA LEU A 131 15.39 7.26 3.73
C LEU A 131 15.12 7.29 5.24
N HIS A 132 15.29 6.17 5.93
CA HIS A 132 15.15 6.05 7.37
C HIS A 132 13.78 6.50 7.90
N TRP A 133 12.72 6.32 7.11
CA TRP A 133 11.37 6.79 7.45
C TRP A 133 10.92 6.34 8.85
N THR A 134 11.27 5.12 9.27
CA THR A 134 10.86 4.55 10.56
C THR A 134 11.96 4.57 11.64
N LEU A 135 13.11 5.18 11.38
CA LEU A 135 14.23 5.20 12.31
C LEU A 135 14.06 6.23 13.44
N PRO A 136 13.58 7.47 13.19
CA PRO A 136 13.41 8.46 14.26
C PRO A 136 12.36 8.04 15.30
N HIS A 137 12.75 8.08 16.58
CA HIS A 137 11.83 7.90 17.71
C HIS A 137 11.16 9.24 18.06
N LEU A 138 10.14 9.61 17.29
CA LEU A 138 9.41 10.86 17.45
C LEU A 138 8.36 10.74 18.56
N LEU A 139 8.22 11.80 19.36
CA LEU A 139 7.42 11.79 20.59
C LEU A 139 5.92 12.05 20.35
N THR A 140 5.58 12.75 19.27
CA THR A 140 4.20 13.18 18.97
C THR A 140 3.75 12.74 17.57
N PRO A 141 2.44 12.49 17.35
CA PRO A 141 1.91 12.19 16.03
C PRO A 141 2.20 13.29 15.00
N GLN A 142 2.17 14.56 15.41
CA GLN A 142 2.44 15.71 14.55
C GLN A 142 3.90 15.72 14.06
N GLN A 143 4.85 15.34 14.93
CA GLN A 143 6.24 15.17 14.51
C GLN A 143 6.39 14.02 13.51
N ALA A 144 5.73 12.88 13.76
CA ALA A 144 5.74 11.75 12.85
C ALA A 144 5.14 12.07 11.48
N LEU A 145 4.07 12.88 11.45
CA LEU A 145 3.47 13.36 10.22
C LEU A 145 4.43 14.26 9.45
N ARG A 146 5.00 15.29 10.10
CA ARG A 146 5.99 16.18 9.47
C ARG A 146 7.18 15.43 8.91
N TRP A 147 7.66 14.39 9.60
CA TRP A 147 8.73 13.54 9.09
C TRP A 147 8.29 12.74 7.86
N SER A 148 7.04 12.26 7.85
CA SER A 148 6.47 11.55 6.70
C SER A 148 6.27 12.48 5.49
N ASP A 149 5.90 13.73 5.71
CA ASP A 149 5.73 14.75 4.67
C ASP A 149 7.05 15.04 3.92
N LEU A 150 8.20 14.79 4.55
CA LEU A 150 9.52 14.92 3.90
C LEU A 150 9.83 13.76 2.94
N MET A 151 9.25 12.56 3.11
CA MET A 151 9.62 11.39 2.32
C MET A 151 9.40 11.57 0.81
N PRO A 152 8.26 12.14 0.33
CA PRO A 152 8.09 12.47 -1.07
C PRO A 152 9.11 13.49 -1.57
N LEU A 153 9.43 14.53 -0.77
CA LEU A 153 10.39 15.57 -1.15
C LEU A 153 11.81 15.01 -1.32
N LEU A 154 12.26 14.17 -0.37
CA LEU A 154 13.55 13.48 -0.46
C LEU A 154 13.58 12.54 -1.67
N SER A 155 12.47 11.87 -1.97
CA SER A 155 12.36 11.01 -3.15
C SER A 155 12.52 11.82 -4.44
N TRP A 156 11.89 12.98 -4.53
CA TRP A 156 12.03 13.90 -5.67
C TRP A 156 13.47 14.42 -5.82
N GLN A 157 14.11 14.83 -4.73
CA GLN A 157 15.50 15.30 -4.76
C GLN A 157 16.44 14.22 -5.30
N LEU A 158 16.29 12.98 -4.84
CA LEU A 158 17.08 11.86 -5.36
C LEU A 158 16.77 11.56 -6.82
N TRP A 159 15.50 11.61 -7.22
CA TRP A 159 15.13 11.39 -8.61
C TRP A 159 15.75 12.42 -9.55
N LEU A 160 15.73 13.70 -9.17
CA LEU A 160 16.35 14.79 -9.95
C LEU A 160 17.88 14.65 -9.98
N ALA A 161 18.48 14.23 -8.88
CA ALA A 161 19.93 14.07 -8.78
C ALA A 161 20.48 12.85 -9.53
N ARG A 162 19.65 11.95 -10.04
CA ARG A 162 20.08 10.71 -10.69
C ARG A 162 21.07 10.90 -11.84
N GLN A 163 20.98 12.04 -12.55
CA GLN A 163 21.85 12.37 -13.68
C GLN A 163 23.13 13.12 -13.26
N LEU A 164 23.18 13.58 -12.01
CA LEU A 164 24.29 14.38 -11.47
C LEU A 164 25.20 13.55 -10.55
N VAL A 165 24.65 12.52 -9.91
CA VAL A 165 25.39 11.65 -9.00
C VAL A 165 26.25 10.66 -9.80
N ILE A 166 27.53 10.61 -9.45
CA ILE A 166 28.48 9.61 -9.93
C ILE A 166 28.35 8.37 -9.05
N ASP A 167 28.35 7.17 -9.64
CA ASP A 167 28.27 5.93 -8.86
C ASP A 167 29.42 5.85 -7.86
N SER A 168 29.11 5.39 -6.65
CA SER A 168 30.09 5.25 -5.56
C SER A 168 29.89 3.90 -4.89
N PRO A 169 30.13 2.78 -5.60
CA PRO A 169 29.82 1.44 -5.11
C PRO A 169 30.70 1.05 -3.90
N LEU A 170 30.13 0.28 -2.99
CA LEU A 170 30.88 -0.40 -1.93
C LEU A 170 31.77 -1.51 -2.54
N PRO A 171 32.81 -1.99 -1.84
CA PRO A 171 33.79 -2.93 -2.42
C PRO A 171 33.19 -4.20 -3.03
N TRP A 172 32.08 -4.70 -2.50
CA TRP A 172 31.39 -5.90 -2.98
C TRP A 172 30.26 -5.62 -3.99
N GLN A 173 30.04 -4.35 -4.31
CA GLN A 173 28.97 -3.94 -5.20
C GLN A 173 29.51 -3.76 -6.63
N LYS A 174 28.83 -4.37 -7.61
CA LYS A 174 29.14 -4.11 -9.03
C LYS A 174 28.83 -2.64 -9.38
N PRO A 175 29.69 -1.98 -10.19
CA PRO A 175 29.41 -0.66 -10.75
C PRO A 175 28.13 -0.66 -11.62
N GLN A 176 27.42 0.46 -11.66
CA GLN A 176 26.21 0.62 -12.47
C GLN A 176 26.25 1.90 -13.30
N THR A 177 25.82 1.81 -14.56
CA THR A 177 25.63 2.96 -15.45
C THR A 177 24.26 3.61 -15.26
N ASN A 178 23.22 2.78 -15.13
CA ASN A 178 21.87 3.24 -14.81
C ASN A 178 21.61 3.08 -13.30
N LEU A 179 21.74 4.18 -12.57
CA LEU A 179 21.68 4.16 -11.10
C LEU A 179 20.26 3.93 -10.58
N SER A 180 20.10 2.91 -9.76
CA SER A 180 18.89 2.75 -8.95
C SER A 180 18.80 3.86 -7.89
N PHE A 181 17.60 4.14 -7.38
CA PHE A 181 17.37 5.10 -6.29
C PHE A 181 18.29 4.87 -5.08
N GLY A 182 18.56 3.60 -4.73
CA GLY A 182 19.51 3.23 -3.68
C GLY A 182 20.93 3.71 -3.95
N ARG A 183 21.40 3.55 -5.19
CA ARG A 183 22.73 4.02 -5.63
C ARG A 183 22.83 5.53 -5.68
N VAL A 184 21.80 6.20 -6.19
CA VAL A 184 21.75 7.67 -6.19
C VAL A 184 21.85 8.19 -4.76
N ALA A 185 21.05 7.64 -3.83
CA ALA A 185 21.14 7.99 -2.42
C ALA A 185 22.52 7.71 -1.79
N GLN A 186 23.25 6.70 -2.27
CA GLN A 186 24.61 6.35 -1.81
C GLN A 186 25.64 7.41 -2.20
N GLY A 187 25.63 7.87 -3.45
CA GLY A 187 26.52 8.93 -3.95
C GLY A 187 26.05 10.37 -3.64
N PHE A 188 24.82 10.54 -3.15
CA PHE A 188 24.20 11.86 -2.97
C PHE A 188 24.99 12.79 -2.04
N ALA A 189 25.71 12.25 -1.05
CA ALA A 189 26.51 13.06 -0.12
C ALA A 189 27.58 13.89 -0.84
N ALA A 190 28.23 13.33 -1.87
CA ALA A 190 29.23 14.07 -2.66
C ALA A 190 28.59 15.24 -3.43
N LEU A 191 27.36 15.05 -3.93
CA LEU A 191 26.61 16.11 -4.58
C LEU A 191 26.24 17.23 -3.58
N LEU A 192 25.83 16.88 -2.37
CA LEU A 192 25.54 17.87 -1.32
C LEU A 192 26.76 18.72 -0.96
N VAL A 193 27.95 18.13 -0.89
CA VAL A 193 29.20 18.87 -0.66
C VAL A 193 29.45 19.88 -1.78
N ARG A 194 29.22 19.51 -3.04
CA ARG A 194 29.42 20.38 -4.20
C ARG A 194 28.38 21.51 -4.29
N ILE A 195 27.12 21.22 -3.97
CA ILE A 195 26.06 22.25 -3.90
C ILE A 195 26.34 23.22 -2.75
N GLY A 196 26.92 22.72 -1.67
CA GLY A 196 27.10 23.46 -0.43
C GLY A 196 25.81 23.51 0.39
N SER A 197 25.87 24.25 1.50
CA SER A 197 24.71 24.46 2.37
C SER A 197 24.19 25.88 2.21
N PRO A 198 22.89 26.08 1.94
CA PRO A 198 22.28 27.41 2.01
C PRO A 198 22.12 27.88 3.47
N ALA A 199 22.39 27.02 4.45
CA ALA A 199 22.24 27.36 5.86
C ALA A 199 23.36 28.30 6.32
N CYS A 200 22.99 29.33 7.08
CA CYS A 200 23.95 30.15 7.80
C CYS A 200 24.73 29.29 8.81
N SER A 201 25.92 29.75 9.19
CA SER A 201 26.72 29.13 10.24
C SER A 201 25.86 28.94 11.51
N PRO A 202 25.94 27.75 12.15
CA PRO A 202 25.14 27.47 13.34
C PRO A 202 25.46 28.49 14.42
N LYS A 203 24.43 29.01 15.09
CA LYS A 203 24.63 29.89 16.25
C LYS A 203 25.39 29.10 17.33
N PRO A 204 26.54 29.59 17.83
CA PRO A 204 27.25 28.94 18.92
C PRO A 204 26.30 28.87 20.13
N ARG A 205 25.98 27.65 20.55
CA ARG A 205 25.01 27.36 21.63
C ARG A 205 25.43 27.99 22.97
N GLY A 206 26.73 28.24 23.17
CA GLY A 206 27.31 28.60 24.46
C GLY A 206 27.11 27.49 25.50
N LYS A 207 27.67 27.68 26.70
CA LYS A 207 27.25 26.89 27.86
C LYS A 207 25.92 27.46 28.33
N SER A 208 24.85 26.65 28.30
CA SER A 208 23.60 27.06 28.96
C SER A 208 23.89 27.35 30.43
N LEU A 209 23.26 28.38 30.99
CA LEU A 209 23.37 28.78 32.42
C LEU A 209 22.91 27.69 33.41
N GLY A 210 22.63 26.48 32.93
CA GLY A 210 22.09 25.39 33.71
C GLY A 210 20.65 25.64 34.12
N TRP A 211 20.15 24.75 34.96
CA TRP A 211 18.84 24.90 35.56
C TRP A 211 18.93 25.89 36.72
N LYS A 212 17.98 26.83 36.81
CA LYS A 212 17.92 27.73 37.97
C LYS A 212 17.70 26.91 39.25
N SER A 213 18.53 27.14 40.27
CA SER A 213 18.36 26.50 41.58
C SER A 213 16.95 26.77 42.13
N GLY A 214 16.32 25.77 42.74
CA GLY A 214 14.95 25.87 43.30
C GLY A 214 13.79 25.60 42.34
N ARG A 215 14.00 25.53 41.01
CA ARG A 215 12.92 25.11 40.08
C ARG A 215 12.70 23.60 40.12
N LYS A 216 11.52 23.14 40.56
CA LYS A 216 11.11 21.73 40.45
C LYS A 216 11.01 21.30 38.98
N ARG A 217 11.53 20.11 38.66
CA ARG A 217 11.36 19.47 37.34
C ARG A 217 10.02 18.76 37.31
N SER A 218 9.21 19.04 36.29
CA SER A 218 8.06 18.21 35.96
C SER A 218 8.54 17.02 35.12
N PRO A 219 8.31 15.76 35.54
CA PRO A 219 8.59 14.62 34.69
C PRO A 219 7.73 14.68 33.43
N PHE A 220 8.23 14.13 32.32
CA PHE A 220 7.45 14.02 31.09
C PHE A 220 6.20 13.17 31.35
N PRO A 221 5.00 13.57 30.87
CA PRO A 221 3.78 12.82 31.09
C PRO A 221 3.90 11.40 30.53
N ARG A 222 3.65 10.40 31.37
CA ARG A 222 3.64 9.00 30.95
C ARG A 222 2.25 8.65 30.45
N PHE A 223 2.14 8.34 29.16
CA PHE A 223 0.89 7.86 28.57
C PHE A 223 0.71 6.35 28.85
N PRO A 224 -0.53 5.87 29.06
CA PRO A 224 -0.79 4.46 29.27
C PRO A 224 -0.42 3.64 28.02
N ILE A 225 0.11 2.43 28.23
CA ILE A 225 0.44 1.52 27.13
C ILE A 225 -0.84 1.01 26.47
N ILE A 226 -1.11 1.44 25.24
CA ILE A 226 -2.22 0.94 24.44
C ILE A 226 -1.84 -0.43 23.88
N LYS A 227 -2.42 -1.51 24.44
CA LYS A 227 -2.23 -2.87 23.91
C LYS A 227 -3.19 -3.11 22.73
N LYS A 228 -2.66 -3.59 21.60
CA LYS A 228 -3.44 -3.91 20.38
C LYS A 228 -4.50 -5.01 20.57
N ARG A 229 -4.41 -5.82 21.62
CA ARG A 229 -5.42 -6.83 21.99
C ARG A 229 -5.97 -6.52 23.37
N VAL A 230 -7.30 -6.48 23.48
CA VAL A 230 -8.00 -6.49 24.77
C VAL A 230 -7.86 -7.90 25.35
N SER A 231 -7.26 -8.04 26.53
CA SER A 231 -7.30 -9.30 27.27
C SER A 231 -8.75 -9.61 27.65
N ARG A 232 -9.22 -10.84 27.39
CA ARG A 232 -10.55 -11.27 27.85
C ARG A 232 -10.63 -11.07 29.38
N PRO A 233 -11.70 -10.45 29.90
CA PRO A 233 -11.90 -10.36 31.34
C PRO A 233 -11.94 -11.78 31.93
N LYS A 234 -11.26 -12.00 33.06
CA LYS A 234 -11.37 -13.24 33.81
C LYS A 234 -12.83 -13.42 34.23
N LYS A 235 -13.40 -14.61 33.97
CA LYS A 235 -14.70 -14.98 34.55
C LYS A 235 -14.58 -14.90 36.07
N VAL A 236 -15.41 -14.07 36.69
CA VAL A 236 -15.61 -14.10 38.15
C VAL A 236 -16.29 -15.43 38.47
N ASN A 237 -15.64 -16.27 39.27
CA ASN A 237 -16.26 -17.50 39.76
C ASN A 237 -17.39 -17.11 40.71
N LYS A 238 -18.59 -17.58 40.44
CA LYS A 238 -19.83 -17.23 41.14
C LYS A 238 -20.06 -18.05 42.42
N ASP A 239 -19.00 -18.52 43.06
CA ASP A 239 -19.12 -19.48 44.17
C ASP A 239 -18.90 -18.87 45.57
N ASN A 240 -18.74 -17.55 45.70
CA ASN A 240 -18.63 -16.87 47.01
C ASN A 240 -19.73 -15.81 47.21
N LEU A 241 -20.98 -16.21 46.99
CA LEU A 241 -22.17 -15.49 47.47
C LEU A 241 -23.13 -16.55 48.02
N ASN A 242 -22.82 -17.06 49.21
CA ASN A 242 -23.74 -17.62 50.21
C ASN A 242 -22.89 -18.23 51.35
N SER A 243 -22.45 -17.37 52.27
CA SER A 243 -22.07 -17.72 53.65
C SER A 243 -22.41 -16.52 54.52
#